data_AF-A0A1C5TA90-F1
#
_entry.id   AF-A0A1C5TA90-F1
#
_cell.length_a   1.000
_cell.length_b   1.000
_cell.length_c   1.000
_cell.angle_alpha   90.00
_cell.angle_beta   90.00
_cell.angle_gamma   90.00
#
_symmetry.space_group_name_H-M   'P 1'
#
loop_
_entity.id
_entity.type
_entity.pdbx_description
1 polymer ?
#
loop_
_entity_poly.entity_id
_entity_poly.type
_entity_poly.pdbx_seq_one_letter_code
_entity_poly.pdbx_strand_id
1 'polypeptide(L)'
;MMIQDSGNRREYESGAVRDIQEGKGRCDLMPLDVVINWLQYTELIDSRELDILSCIEQYRNGENTYLLYKALDLFACATDYATAVDVILEVSKHFEEGAKKYGEDNWKKGIPESSYIDSAVRHYLKWLRDDDDERHDRAFVWNIMCLIWTHEHITNKQGMPEMAIRCVETDCYFNDDYCFCTSHNESCNPARGKECAGYSAD
;
A
#
# COMPACT_ATOMS: atom_id res chain seq x y z
N MET A 1 14.71 -16.42 -9.46
CA MET A 1 13.53 -16.98 -10.14
C MET A 1 12.70 -15.79 -10.62
N MET A 2 12.26 -15.82 -11.89
CA MET A 2 11.60 -14.69 -12.57
C MET A 2 10.09 -14.68 -12.31
N ILE A 3 9.44 -13.53 -12.49
CA ILE A 3 7.96 -13.42 -12.49
C ILE A 3 7.35 -14.41 -13.49
N GLN A 4 6.40 -15.23 -13.04
CA GLN A 4 5.68 -16.17 -13.91
C GLN A 4 4.88 -15.45 -15.00
N ASP A 5 4.78 -16.06 -16.18
CA ASP A 5 4.11 -15.49 -17.34
C ASP A 5 3.15 -16.49 -17.99
N SER A 6 1.83 -16.23 -17.88
CA SER A 6 0.81 -17.05 -18.54
C SER A 6 0.70 -16.80 -20.05
N GLY A 7 1.34 -15.75 -20.57
CA GLY A 7 1.16 -15.25 -21.95
C GLY A 7 -0.13 -14.46 -22.18
N ASN A 8 -1.10 -14.51 -21.26
CA ASN A 8 -2.37 -13.81 -21.37
C ASN A 8 -2.39 -12.55 -20.50
N ARG A 9 -2.95 -11.46 -21.02
CA ARG A 9 -2.96 -10.16 -20.36
C ARG A 9 -4.36 -9.63 -20.16
N ARG A 10 -4.63 -9.09 -18.97
CA ARG A 10 -5.74 -8.20 -18.69
C ARG A 10 -5.25 -6.77 -18.79
N GLU A 11 -5.88 -6.00 -19.65
CA GLU A 11 -5.73 -4.55 -19.70
C GLU A 11 -6.86 -3.90 -18.89
N TYR A 12 -6.51 -2.92 -18.06
CA TYR A 12 -7.46 -2.12 -17.29
C TYR A 12 -7.78 -0.83 -18.05
N GLU A 13 -8.90 -0.17 -17.72
CA GLU A 13 -9.30 1.10 -18.34
C GLU A 13 -8.24 2.20 -18.20
N SER A 14 -7.39 2.10 -17.19
CA SER A 14 -6.24 2.95 -16.96
C SER A 14 -5.07 2.75 -17.94
N GLY A 15 -5.11 1.72 -18.78
CA GLY A 15 -3.99 1.27 -19.62
C GLY A 15 -2.92 0.47 -18.86
N ALA A 16 -3.15 0.16 -17.57
CA ALA A 16 -2.33 -0.79 -16.84
C ALA A 16 -2.57 -2.21 -17.36
N VAL A 17 -1.51 -3.01 -17.44
CA VAL A 17 -1.57 -4.39 -17.92
C VAL A 17 -1.13 -5.36 -16.83
N ARG A 18 -1.82 -6.48 -16.67
CA ARG A 18 -1.46 -7.54 -15.71
C ARG A 18 -1.68 -8.93 -16.31
N ASP A 19 -0.99 -9.94 -15.78
CA ASP A 19 -1.22 -11.34 -16.17
C ASP A 19 -2.63 -11.81 -15.77
N ILE A 20 -3.26 -12.66 -16.59
CA ILE A 20 -4.58 -13.23 -16.29
C ILE A 20 -4.49 -14.27 -15.15
N GLN A 21 -5.57 -14.37 -14.37
CA GLN A 21 -5.63 -15.13 -13.12
C GLN A 21 -6.37 -16.47 -13.20
N GLU A 22 -6.63 -17.01 -14.39
CA GLU A 22 -7.38 -18.27 -14.52
C GLU A 22 -6.65 -19.42 -13.82
N GLY A 23 -7.38 -20.20 -13.01
CA GLY A 23 -6.83 -21.32 -12.23
C GLY A 23 -6.03 -20.96 -10.98
N LYS A 24 -5.80 -19.67 -10.68
CA LYS A 24 -4.98 -19.23 -9.53
C LYS A 24 -5.77 -18.94 -8.25
N GLY A 25 -7.10 -19.05 -8.30
CA GLY A 25 -8.01 -18.68 -7.20
C GLY A 25 -8.27 -17.17 -7.12
N ARG A 26 -9.36 -16.77 -6.45
CA ARG A 26 -9.80 -15.38 -6.27
C ARG A 26 -9.80 -15.01 -4.79
N CYS A 27 -8.63 -14.67 -4.29
CA CYS A 27 -8.41 -14.33 -2.88
C CYS A 27 -9.10 -13.03 -2.48
N ASP A 28 -9.32 -12.10 -3.42
CA ASP A 28 -10.12 -10.89 -3.19
C ASP A 28 -11.61 -11.16 -2.95
N LEU A 29 -12.12 -12.35 -3.29
CA LEU A 29 -13.51 -12.74 -3.03
C LEU A 29 -13.67 -13.53 -1.73
N MET A 30 -12.57 -13.92 -1.07
CA MET A 30 -12.64 -14.67 0.17
C MET A 30 -13.11 -13.76 1.32
N PRO A 31 -13.97 -14.25 2.23
CA PRO A 31 -14.25 -13.60 3.50
C PRO A 31 -13.03 -13.76 4.41
N LEU A 32 -12.09 -12.81 4.36
CA LEU A 32 -10.81 -12.94 5.08
C LEU A 32 -11.02 -12.97 6.59
N ASP A 33 -12.04 -12.30 7.10
CA ASP A 33 -12.48 -12.39 8.50
C ASP A 33 -12.75 -13.86 8.91
N VAL A 34 -13.49 -14.61 8.10
CA VAL A 34 -13.77 -16.03 8.35
C VAL A 34 -12.50 -16.87 8.22
N VAL A 35 -11.66 -16.59 7.22
CA VAL A 35 -10.38 -17.30 7.02
C VAL A 35 -9.45 -17.10 8.22
N ILE A 36 -9.29 -15.87 8.70
CA ILE A 36 -8.46 -15.54 9.87
C ILE A 36 -8.95 -16.29 11.10
N ASN A 37 -10.26 -16.24 11.37
CA ASN A 37 -10.86 -16.95 12.51
C ASN A 37 -10.67 -18.47 12.40
N TRP A 38 -10.77 -19.02 11.18
CA TRP A 38 -10.55 -20.45 10.96
C TRP A 38 -9.08 -20.86 11.20
N LEU A 39 -8.12 -20.09 10.67
CA LEU A 39 -6.69 -20.35 10.86
C LEU A 39 -6.26 -20.21 12.33
N GLN A 40 -6.88 -19.27 13.05
CA GLN A 40 -6.68 -19.15 14.50
C GLN A 40 -7.16 -20.41 15.24
N TYR A 41 -8.30 -20.99 14.83
CA TYR A 41 -8.84 -22.19 15.46
C TYR A 41 -8.03 -23.45 15.17
N THR A 42 -7.42 -23.55 13.98
CA THR A 42 -6.65 -24.74 13.60
C THR A 42 -5.25 -24.76 14.19
N GLU A 43 -4.78 -23.66 14.79
CA GLU A 43 -3.42 -23.51 15.34
C GLU A 43 -2.31 -23.86 14.32
N LEU A 44 -2.61 -23.75 13.03
CA LEU A 44 -1.68 -24.09 11.94
C LEU A 44 -0.70 -22.96 11.61
N ILE A 45 -0.92 -21.77 12.15
CA ILE A 45 -0.26 -20.51 11.76
C ILE A 45 0.01 -19.68 13.03
N ASP A 46 1.17 -19.00 13.08
CA ASP A 46 1.55 -18.18 14.22
C ASP A 46 0.65 -16.92 14.33
N SER A 47 0.44 -16.43 15.56
CA SER A 47 -0.28 -15.18 15.82
C SER A 47 0.18 -14.00 14.96
N ARG A 48 1.50 -13.89 14.72
CA ARG A 48 2.10 -12.84 13.90
C ARG A 48 1.72 -12.97 12.43
N GLU A 49 1.62 -14.19 11.93
CA GLU A 49 1.24 -14.47 10.55
C GLU A 49 -0.25 -14.17 10.32
N LEU A 50 -1.08 -14.36 11.35
CA LEU A 50 -2.49 -13.95 11.33
C LEU A 50 -2.65 -12.42 11.37
N ASP A 51 -1.77 -11.71 12.08
CA ASP A 51 -1.81 -10.24 12.14
C ASP A 51 -1.62 -9.60 10.76
N ILE A 52 -0.84 -10.22 9.86
CA ILE A 52 -0.64 -9.74 8.49
C ILE A 52 -1.98 -9.77 7.71
N LEU A 53 -2.70 -10.90 7.75
CA LEU A 53 -4.02 -11.00 7.11
C LEU A 53 -5.03 -10.05 7.74
N SER A 54 -4.98 -9.91 9.07
CA SER A 54 -5.85 -8.99 9.81
C SER A 54 -5.64 -7.54 9.40
N CYS A 55 -4.40 -7.11 9.16
CA CYS A 55 -4.11 -5.77 8.66
C CYS A 55 -4.71 -5.53 7.28
N ILE A 56 -4.60 -6.50 6.37
CA ILE A 56 -5.16 -6.41 5.01
C ILE A 56 -6.69 -6.34 5.05
N GLU A 57 -7.32 -7.14 5.89
CA GLU A 57 -8.78 -7.17 6.01
C GLU A 57 -9.34 -5.91 6.66
N GLN A 58 -8.69 -5.38 7.70
CA GLN A 58 -9.06 -4.10 8.30
C GLN A 58 -8.97 -2.95 7.28
N TYR A 59 -7.88 -2.90 6.50
CA TYR A 59 -7.76 -1.94 5.39
C TYR A 59 -8.90 -2.09 4.37
N ARG A 60 -9.19 -3.33 3.95
CA ARG A 60 -10.27 -3.62 3.00
C ARG A 60 -11.65 -3.16 3.51
N ASN A 61 -11.85 -3.16 4.82
CA ASN A 61 -13.07 -2.68 5.48
C ASN A 61 -13.12 -1.16 5.68
N GLY A 62 -12.18 -0.41 5.09
CA GLY A 62 -12.18 1.05 5.07
C GLY A 62 -11.37 1.70 6.19
N GLU A 63 -10.57 0.93 6.91
CA GLU A 63 -9.61 1.48 7.86
C GLU A 63 -8.38 2.11 7.17
N ASN A 64 -7.46 2.65 7.96
CA ASN A 64 -6.37 3.47 7.49
C ASN A 64 -5.28 2.66 6.75
N THR A 65 -4.71 3.24 5.69
CA THR A 65 -3.54 2.75 4.93
C THR A 65 -2.33 2.38 5.81
N TYR A 66 -2.18 2.95 7.02
CA TYR A 66 -1.16 2.55 8.00
C TYR A 66 -1.13 1.04 8.27
N LEU A 67 -2.28 0.36 8.21
CA LEU A 67 -2.36 -1.09 8.37
C LEU A 67 -1.55 -1.85 7.31
N LEU A 68 -1.46 -1.33 6.10
CA LEU A 68 -0.65 -1.92 5.04
C LEU A 68 0.86 -1.77 5.32
N TYR A 69 1.29 -0.65 5.88
CA TYR A 69 2.67 -0.48 6.35
C TYR A 69 2.97 -1.44 7.51
N LYS A 70 2.03 -1.60 8.46
CA LYS A 70 2.17 -2.60 9.53
C LYS A 70 2.28 -4.03 8.97
N ALA A 71 1.52 -4.37 7.93
CA ALA A 71 1.64 -5.67 7.27
C ALA A 71 3.04 -5.89 6.65
N LEU A 72 3.64 -4.85 6.05
CA LEU A 72 5.03 -4.90 5.55
C LEU A 72 6.04 -5.12 6.68
N ASP A 73 5.91 -4.39 7.79
CA ASP A 73 6.82 -4.53 8.95
C ASP A 73 6.72 -5.93 9.57
N LEU A 74 5.49 -6.44 9.75
CA LEU A 74 5.26 -7.79 10.27
C LEU A 74 5.88 -8.85 9.35
N PHE A 75 5.71 -8.70 8.04
CA PHE A 75 6.26 -9.62 7.05
C PHE A 75 7.79 -9.56 7.00
N ALA A 76 8.39 -8.37 6.96
CA ALA A 76 9.83 -8.18 6.94
C ALA A 76 10.52 -8.87 8.12
N CYS A 77 9.90 -8.88 9.30
CA CYS A 77 10.42 -9.58 10.45
C CYS A 77 10.10 -11.08 10.51
N ALA A 78 9.20 -11.59 9.65
CA ALA A 78 8.90 -13.01 9.52
C ALA A 78 9.81 -13.69 8.47
N THR A 79 10.38 -12.92 7.55
CA THR A 79 11.35 -13.42 6.57
C THR A 79 12.76 -13.61 7.13
N ASP A 80 13.57 -14.40 6.42
CA ASP A 80 15.02 -14.58 6.71
C ASP A 80 15.89 -13.34 6.40
N TYR A 81 15.30 -12.20 6.05
CA TYR A 81 16.04 -10.98 5.78
C TYR A 81 16.59 -10.37 7.07
N ALA A 82 17.82 -9.85 7.00
CA ALA A 82 18.46 -9.25 8.18
C ALA A 82 17.81 -7.91 8.56
N THR A 83 17.33 -7.14 7.58
CA THR A 83 16.73 -5.82 7.79
C THR A 83 15.61 -5.51 6.78
N ALA A 84 14.78 -4.52 7.10
CA ALA A 84 13.81 -3.96 6.13
C ALA A 84 14.49 -3.39 4.87
N VAL A 85 15.75 -2.96 4.96
CA VAL A 85 16.51 -2.48 3.79
C VAL A 85 16.80 -3.63 2.82
N ASP A 86 17.06 -4.83 3.32
CA ASP A 86 17.24 -6.01 2.47
C ASP A 86 15.95 -6.36 1.73
N VAL A 87 14.80 -6.31 2.42
CA VAL A 87 13.48 -6.49 1.80
C VAL A 87 13.26 -5.47 0.67
N ILE A 88 13.61 -4.20 0.90
CA ILE A 88 13.48 -3.12 -0.10
C ILE A 88 14.36 -3.39 -1.32
N LEU A 89 15.60 -3.82 -1.13
CA LEU A 89 16.48 -4.19 -2.23
C LEU A 89 15.99 -5.43 -2.98
N GLU A 90 15.39 -6.39 -2.29
CA GLU A 90 14.86 -7.59 -2.92
C GLU A 90 13.59 -7.33 -3.72
N VAL A 91 12.67 -6.51 -3.22
CA VAL A 91 11.49 -6.10 -3.99
C VAL A 91 11.86 -5.23 -5.19
N SER A 92 12.97 -4.48 -5.15
CA SER A 92 13.45 -3.72 -6.32
C SER A 92 13.72 -4.60 -7.54
N LYS A 93 14.14 -5.85 -7.32
CA LYS A 93 14.31 -6.85 -8.39
C LYS A 93 12.97 -7.24 -9.03
N HIS A 94 11.90 -7.27 -8.24
CA HIS A 94 10.55 -7.50 -8.75
C HIS A 94 10.03 -6.33 -9.59
N PHE A 95 10.39 -5.09 -9.23
CA PHE A 95 10.15 -3.93 -10.09
C PHE A 95 10.92 -4.03 -11.42
N GLU A 96 12.19 -4.46 -11.40
CA GLU A 96 12.99 -4.68 -12.61
C GLU A 96 12.35 -5.75 -13.53
N GLU A 97 11.94 -6.87 -12.95
CA GLU A 97 11.25 -7.95 -13.69
C GLU A 97 9.90 -7.49 -14.25
N GLY A 98 9.13 -6.73 -13.46
CA GLY A 98 7.88 -6.11 -13.89
C GLY A 98 8.08 -5.14 -15.04
N ALA A 99 9.13 -4.30 -14.99
CA ALA A 99 9.47 -3.36 -16.06
C ALA A 99 9.84 -4.07 -17.36
N LYS A 100 10.62 -5.16 -17.28
CA LYS A 100 10.95 -6.00 -18.45
C LYS A 100 9.70 -6.62 -19.10
N LYS A 101 8.72 -7.01 -18.29
CA LYS A 101 7.53 -7.73 -18.74
C LYS A 101 6.39 -6.83 -19.21
N TYR A 102 6.14 -5.74 -18.50
CA TYR A 102 4.97 -4.87 -18.71
C TYR A 102 5.34 -3.45 -19.16
N GLY A 103 6.63 -3.14 -19.27
CA GLY A 103 7.13 -1.78 -19.47
C GLY A 103 7.30 -1.03 -18.15
N GLU A 104 8.10 0.04 -18.20
CA GLU A 104 8.34 0.90 -17.05
C GLU A 104 7.04 1.49 -16.50
N ASP A 105 6.96 1.64 -15.18
CA ASP A 105 5.88 2.34 -14.48
C ASP A 105 4.44 1.86 -14.78
N ASN A 106 4.28 0.63 -15.27
CA ASN A 106 2.95 0.06 -15.57
C ASN A 106 1.96 0.14 -14.39
N TRP A 107 2.46 -0.05 -13.17
CA TRP A 107 1.66 0.01 -11.94
C TRP A 107 1.14 1.44 -11.64
N LYS A 108 1.86 2.49 -12.06
CA LYS A 108 1.45 3.90 -11.87
C LYS A 108 0.26 4.29 -12.72
N LYS A 109 -0.04 3.53 -13.78
CA LYS A 109 -1.18 3.80 -14.66
C LYS A 109 -2.51 3.64 -13.91
N GLY A 110 -2.57 2.73 -12.93
CA GLY A 110 -3.73 2.54 -12.06
C GLY A 110 -4.29 1.14 -12.15
N ILE A 111 -3.76 0.22 -11.35
CA ILE A 111 -4.33 -1.13 -11.19
C ILE A 111 -5.38 -1.06 -10.06
N PRO A 112 -6.57 -1.68 -10.20
CA PRO A 112 -7.58 -1.67 -9.14
C PRO A 112 -7.04 -2.25 -7.83
N GLU A 113 -7.41 -1.65 -6.68
CA GLU A 113 -6.96 -2.09 -5.36
C GLU A 113 -7.25 -3.56 -5.08
N SER A 114 -8.43 -4.04 -5.48
CA SER A 114 -8.81 -5.45 -5.36
C SER A 114 -7.87 -6.41 -6.09
N SER A 115 -7.25 -5.97 -7.19
CA SER A 115 -6.25 -6.76 -7.92
C SER A 115 -4.93 -6.89 -7.15
N TYR A 116 -4.54 -5.85 -6.41
CA TYR A 116 -3.40 -5.94 -5.49
C TYR A 116 -3.71 -6.83 -4.29
N ILE A 117 -4.89 -6.67 -3.67
CA ILE A 117 -5.31 -7.49 -2.52
C ILE A 117 -5.37 -8.97 -2.89
N ASP A 118 -6.02 -9.31 -4.02
CA ASP A 118 -6.08 -10.68 -4.53
C ASP A 118 -4.68 -11.31 -4.64
N SER A 119 -3.76 -10.57 -5.27
CA SER A 119 -2.42 -11.07 -5.51
C SER A 119 -1.57 -11.12 -4.25
N ALA A 120 -1.65 -10.12 -3.37
CA ALA A 120 -0.93 -10.09 -2.11
C ALA A 120 -1.33 -11.27 -1.24
N VAL A 121 -2.62 -11.46 -0.97
CA VAL A 121 -3.13 -12.57 -0.14
C VAL A 121 -2.70 -13.90 -0.73
N ARG A 122 -2.80 -14.09 -2.06
CA ARG A 122 -2.37 -15.34 -2.69
C ARG A 122 -0.87 -15.60 -2.50
N HIS A 123 0.00 -14.63 -2.77
CA HIS A 123 1.45 -14.84 -2.60
C HIS A 123 1.82 -15.05 -1.13
N TYR A 124 1.11 -14.39 -0.21
CA TYR A 124 1.31 -14.61 1.21
C TYR A 124 0.94 -16.04 1.64
N LEU A 125 -0.22 -16.54 1.21
CA LEU A 125 -0.64 -17.91 1.51
C LEU A 125 0.27 -18.96 0.86
N LYS A 126 0.79 -18.71 -0.35
CA LYS A 126 1.78 -19.58 -0.99
C LYS A 126 3.12 -19.54 -0.26
N TRP A 127 3.55 -18.38 0.23
CA TRP A 127 4.74 -18.24 1.07
C TRP A 127 4.60 -19.03 2.38
N LEU A 128 3.46 -18.95 3.07
CA LEU A 128 3.16 -19.76 4.27
C LEU A 128 3.11 -21.27 4.00
N ARG A 129 2.88 -21.67 2.75
CA ARG A 129 2.88 -23.08 2.33
C ARG A 129 4.27 -23.56 1.88
N ASP A 130 5.29 -22.70 1.96
CA ASP A 130 6.64 -22.96 1.46
C ASP A 130 6.69 -23.27 -0.05
N ASP A 131 5.76 -22.72 -0.84
CA ASP A 131 5.84 -22.82 -2.31
C ASP A 131 7.10 -22.11 -2.81
N ASP A 132 7.83 -22.74 -3.74
CA ASP A 132 9.08 -22.22 -4.31
C ASP A 132 9.00 -21.96 -5.82
N ASP A 133 7.79 -21.92 -6.41
CA ASP A 133 7.58 -21.78 -7.86
C ASP A 133 7.79 -20.35 -8.39
N GLU A 134 7.91 -19.37 -7.49
CA GLU A 134 8.38 -18.00 -7.77
C GLU A 134 8.80 -17.30 -6.46
N ARG A 135 9.26 -16.05 -6.56
CA ARG A 135 9.61 -15.23 -5.39
C ARG A 135 8.35 -14.62 -4.75
N HIS A 136 7.59 -15.46 -4.04
CA HIS A 136 6.36 -15.07 -3.34
C HIS A 136 6.56 -13.95 -2.32
N ASP A 137 7.69 -13.97 -1.63
CA ASP A 137 8.11 -12.92 -0.71
C ASP A 137 8.12 -11.54 -1.40
N ARG A 138 8.84 -11.43 -2.52
CA ARG A 138 8.94 -10.18 -3.27
C ARG A 138 7.60 -9.79 -3.88
N ALA A 139 6.85 -10.76 -4.38
CA ALA A 139 5.54 -10.52 -4.99
C ALA A 139 4.52 -10.01 -3.97
N PHE A 140 4.52 -10.54 -2.74
CA PHE A 140 3.69 -10.03 -1.64
C PHE A 140 4.03 -8.56 -1.35
N VAL A 141 5.30 -8.27 -1.05
CA VAL A 141 5.78 -6.92 -0.71
C VAL A 141 5.45 -5.92 -1.83
N TRP A 142 5.70 -6.29 -3.08
CA TRP A 142 5.43 -5.44 -4.24
C TRP A 142 3.94 -5.06 -4.33
N ASN A 143 3.04 -6.03 -4.12
CA ASN A 143 1.60 -5.77 -4.19
C ASN A 143 1.14 -4.81 -3.09
N ILE A 144 1.62 -4.97 -1.87
CA ILE A 144 1.27 -4.08 -0.76
C ILE A 144 1.84 -2.67 -0.98
N MET A 145 3.10 -2.55 -1.43
CA MET A 145 3.70 -1.25 -1.74
C MET A 145 2.96 -0.50 -2.85
N CYS A 146 2.63 -1.17 -3.96
CA CYS A 146 1.91 -0.55 -5.06
C CYS A 146 0.44 -0.27 -4.73
N LEU A 147 -0.19 -1.07 -3.84
CA LEU A 147 -1.51 -0.79 -3.29
C LEU A 147 -1.52 0.50 -2.49
N ILE A 148 -0.59 0.66 -1.53
CA ILE A 148 -0.42 1.89 -0.74
C ILE A 148 -0.33 3.10 -1.67
N TRP A 149 0.59 3.05 -2.64
CA TRP A 149 0.77 4.18 -3.55
C TRP A 149 -0.49 4.47 -4.38
N THR A 150 -1.14 3.42 -4.89
CA THR A 150 -2.38 3.55 -5.69
C THR A 150 -3.49 4.18 -4.88
N HIS A 151 -3.65 3.76 -3.62
CA HIS A 151 -4.62 4.33 -2.71
C HIS A 151 -4.39 5.84 -2.50
N GLU A 152 -3.14 6.22 -2.17
CA GLU A 152 -2.78 7.60 -1.89
C GLU A 152 -2.81 8.52 -3.12
N HIS A 153 -2.46 8.00 -4.31
CA HIS A 153 -2.20 8.81 -5.50
C HIS A 153 -3.33 8.75 -6.54
N ILE A 154 -4.13 7.69 -6.54
CA ILE A 154 -5.19 7.47 -7.51
C ILE A 154 -6.55 7.43 -6.81
N THR A 155 -6.78 6.47 -5.91
CA THR A 155 -8.11 6.26 -5.31
C THR A 155 -8.54 7.45 -4.45
N ASN A 156 -7.69 7.90 -3.52
CA ASN A 156 -8.01 9.04 -2.66
C ASN A 156 -8.14 10.35 -3.44
N LYS A 157 -7.42 10.51 -4.56
CA LYS A 157 -7.58 11.68 -5.43
C LYS A 157 -8.86 11.64 -6.26
N GLN A 158 -9.33 10.46 -6.66
CA GLN A 158 -10.60 10.29 -7.37
C GLN A 158 -11.83 10.48 -6.44
N GLY A 159 -11.66 10.25 -5.14
CA GLY A 159 -12.67 10.57 -4.11
C GLY A 159 -12.76 12.07 -3.75
N MET A 160 -11.82 12.89 -4.22
CA MET A 160 -11.89 14.34 -4.09
C MET A 160 -12.58 14.91 -5.34
N PRO A 161 -13.80 15.46 -5.26
CA PRO A 161 -14.31 16.29 -6.33
C PRO A 161 -13.29 17.43 -6.58
N GLU A 162 -13.18 17.87 -7.83
CA GLU A 162 -12.26 18.90 -8.30
C GLU A 162 -12.49 20.26 -7.61
N MET A 163 -12.18 20.38 -6.32
CA MET A 163 -12.15 21.60 -5.53
C MET A 163 -11.56 21.32 -4.14
N ALA A 164 -10.24 21.42 -3.98
CA ALA A 164 -9.55 21.96 -2.80
C ALA A 164 -8.03 21.73 -2.86
N ILE A 165 -7.34 22.34 -3.83
CA ILE A 165 -6.04 22.91 -3.48
C ILE A 165 -6.37 24.25 -2.81
N ARG A 166 -6.70 24.19 -1.51
CA ARG A 166 -6.42 25.33 -0.65
C ARG A 166 -4.99 25.11 -0.18
N CYS A 167 -4.07 25.95 -0.63
CA CYS A 167 -2.99 26.33 0.27
C CYS A 167 -3.70 26.87 1.51
N VAL A 168 -3.74 26.10 2.59
CA VAL A 168 -3.95 26.68 3.90
C VAL A 168 -2.61 27.34 4.22
N GLU A 169 -2.42 28.56 3.71
CA GLU A 169 -1.63 29.49 4.48
C GLU A 169 -2.36 29.62 5.82
N THR A 170 -1.65 29.20 6.87
CA THR A 170 -1.98 29.33 8.30
C THR A 170 -3.19 28.56 8.81
N ASP A 171 -2.93 27.39 9.40
CA ASP A 171 -3.63 27.00 10.63
C ASP A 171 -2.56 26.81 11.72
N CYS A 172 -2.13 27.91 12.32
CA CYS A 172 -1.55 27.85 13.67
C CYS A 172 -2.69 27.49 14.62
N TYR A 173 -2.81 26.23 15.02
CA TYR A 173 -3.74 25.86 16.07
C TYR A 173 -3.17 26.27 17.42
N PHE A 174 -3.87 27.18 18.11
CA PHE A 174 -3.69 27.41 19.54
C PHE A 174 -4.41 26.27 20.29
N ASN A 175 -3.67 25.48 21.06
CA ASN A 175 -4.23 24.75 22.20
C ASN A 175 -3.51 25.28 23.45
N ASP A 176 -4.22 25.37 24.56
CA ASP A 176 -3.95 26.26 25.71
C ASP A 176 -2.67 26.00 26.51
N ASP A 177 -1.70 25.21 26.02
CA ASP A 177 -0.37 25.09 26.62
C ASP A 177 0.68 24.72 25.54
N TYR A 178 1.27 25.72 24.86
CA TYR A 178 2.41 25.64 23.91
C TYR A 178 2.07 25.46 22.41
N CYS A 179 2.59 26.40 21.58
CA CYS A 179 2.54 26.37 20.12
C CYS A 179 3.81 25.70 19.57
N PHE A 180 3.68 24.55 18.90
CA PHE A 180 4.76 23.91 18.15
C PHE A 180 4.57 24.15 16.65
N CYS A 181 5.53 24.83 16.03
CA CYS A 181 5.64 24.94 14.58
C CYS A 181 6.63 23.88 14.07
N THR A 182 6.19 22.97 13.20
CA THR A 182 7.03 21.88 12.66
C THR A 182 7.55 22.15 11.25
N SER A 183 7.48 23.39 10.74
CA SER A 183 8.10 23.71 9.45
C SER A 183 9.62 23.88 9.61
N HIS A 184 10.35 22.80 9.37
CA HIS A 184 11.79 22.86 9.10
C HIS A 184 12.04 23.48 7.72
N ASN A 185 11.97 24.81 7.63
CA ASN A 185 12.79 25.59 6.69
C ASN A 185 12.66 27.09 6.97
N GLU A 186 13.74 27.72 7.44
CA GLU A 186 13.84 29.15 7.78
C GLU A 186 13.91 30.10 6.57
N SER A 187 13.60 29.67 5.35
CA SER A 187 13.90 30.45 4.14
C SER A 187 12.70 31.11 3.44
N CYS A 188 11.48 31.04 3.98
CA CYS A 188 10.32 31.70 3.38
C CYS A 188 9.54 32.51 4.40
N ASN A 189 9.73 33.84 4.45
CA ASN A 189 8.67 34.81 4.14
C ASN A 189 9.13 36.28 4.43
N PRO A 190 9.29 37.15 3.41
CA PRO A 190 9.56 38.59 3.61
C PRO A 190 8.33 39.42 4.04
N ALA A 191 7.18 38.81 4.32
CA ALA A 191 5.94 39.48 4.74
C ALA A 191 5.61 39.34 6.23
N ARG A 192 6.60 39.15 7.10
CA ARG A 192 6.40 39.14 8.56
C ARG A 192 5.94 40.53 9.04
N GLY A 193 4.68 40.64 9.50
CA GLY A 193 4.18 41.80 10.22
C GLY A 193 3.43 42.87 9.40
N LYS A 194 2.56 42.49 8.46
CA LYS A 194 1.60 43.45 7.87
C LYS A 194 0.16 43.08 8.23
N GLU A 195 -0.58 44.07 8.71
CA GLU A 195 -2.00 43.97 9.08
C GLU A 195 -2.85 43.56 7.87
N CYS A 196 -3.73 42.58 8.07
CA CYS A 196 -4.67 42.14 7.04
C CYS A 196 -5.74 43.22 6.80
N ALA A 197 -5.84 43.70 5.56
CA ALA A 197 -6.93 44.58 5.14
C ALA A 197 -8.27 43.81 5.23
N GLY A 198 -9.12 44.18 6.18
CA GLY A 198 -10.46 43.60 6.34
C GLY A 198 -10.83 43.13 7.76
N TYR A 199 -10.00 43.34 8.78
CA TYR A 199 -10.40 43.09 10.17
C TYR A 199 -11.33 44.21 10.68
N SER A 200 -12.57 43.86 11.08
CA SER A 200 -13.31 44.62 12.09
C SER A 200 -13.71 43.67 13.21
N ALA A 201 -13.36 44.04 14.44
CA ALA A 201 -13.80 43.33 15.62
C ALA A 201 -15.27 43.64 15.88
N ASP A 202 -16.11 42.60 15.82
CA ASP A 202 -17.30 42.43 16.66
C ASP A 202 -17.32 40.98 17.13
#